data_AF-A0A660NST1-F1
#
_entry.id   AF-A0A660NST1-F1
#
_cell.length_a   1.000
_cell.length_b   1.000
_cell.length_c   1.000
_cell.angle_alpha   90.00
_cell.angle_beta   90.00
_cell.angle_gamma   90.00
#
_symmetry.space_group_name_H-M   'P 1'
#
loop_
_entity.id
_entity.type
_entity.pdbx_description
1 polymer ?
#
loop_
_entity_poly.entity_id
_entity_poly.type
_entity_poly.pdbx_seq_one_letter_code
_entity_poly.pdbx_strand_id
1 'polypeptide(L)'
;MEDINFDKFVNRRGTNSVKWDEEKEEGIIPLWVADMDFPAAPAIRKAVEERAKHGIFGYAIVGDSYYEAIINWFKRRHNWQIERNSIIYTTGVIPAISASIKALAMPGENVLIQTPVYNCFYSCIRNQGMQILENPLKREGNTYVVDWHDFEKKCSDEKTTLFLLCNPHNPAGRVWTKDELAQMNDICMRHN
;
A
#
# COMPACT_ATOMS: atom_id res chain seq x y z
N MET A 1 -20.36 22.45 3.00
CA MET A 1 -19.21 21.85 2.27
C MET A 1 -19.38 22.25 0.83
N GLU A 2 -18.34 22.75 0.16
CA GLU A 2 -18.41 22.86 -1.31
C GLU A 2 -18.57 21.46 -1.89
N ASP A 3 -19.50 21.28 -2.81
CA ASP A 3 -19.70 20.01 -3.50
C ASP A 3 -18.48 19.70 -4.37
N ILE A 4 -17.98 18.46 -4.27
CA ILE A 4 -16.89 17.99 -5.10
C ILE A 4 -17.46 17.64 -6.47
N ASN A 5 -17.02 18.35 -7.51
CA ASN A 5 -17.40 18.05 -8.89
C ASN A 5 -16.43 17.01 -9.49
N PHE A 6 -16.89 15.77 -9.61
CA PHE A 6 -16.15 14.67 -10.24
C PHE A 6 -16.22 14.69 -11.78
N ASP A 7 -17.11 15.47 -12.38
CA ASP A 7 -17.21 15.65 -13.84
C ASP A 7 -16.25 16.73 -14.36
N LYS A 8 -15.59 17.47 -13.46
CA LYS A 8 -14.64 18.51 -13.83
C LYS A 8 -13.36 17.90 -14.37
N PHE A 9 -13.18 17.98 -15.68
CA PHE A 9 -11.92 17.65 -16.32
C PHE A 9 -10.80 18.63 -15.92
N VAL A 10 -9.63 18.09 -15.60
CA VAL A 10 -8.39 18.84 -15.39
C VAL A 10 -7.33 18.23 -16.30
N ASN A 11 -6.80 19.03 -17.22
CA ASN A 11 -5.72 18.56 -18.10
C ASN A 11 -4.44 18.32 -17.28
N ARG A 12 -3.90 17.10 -17.37
CA ARG A 12 -2.66 16.68 -16.72
C ARG A 12 -1.50 16.48 -17.69
N ARG A 13 -1.71 16.65 -19.00
CA ARG A 13 -0.64 16.56 -20.00
C ARG A 13 0.30 17.77 -19.90
N GLY A 14 1.59 17.54 -20.10
CA GLY A 14 2.62 18.57 -19.97
C GLY A 14 2.86 19.02 -18.53
N THR A 15 2.43 18.22 -17.53
CA THR A 15 2.64 18.51 -16.10
C THR A 15 3.73 17.65 -15.46
N ASN A 16 4.42 16.83 -16.26
CA ASN A 16 5.31 15.76 -15.83
C ASN A 16 4.56 14.66 -15.05
N SER A 17 3.32 14.40 -15.45
CA SER A 17 2.47 13.39 -14.84
C SER A 17 2.81 12.01 -15.38
N VAL A 18 3.32 11.10 -14.55
CA VAL A 18 3.62 9.70 -14.95
C VAL A 18 2.46 9.09 -15.74
N LYS A 19 1.22 9.21 -15.24
CA LYS A 19 0.04 8.67 -15.92
C LYS A 19 -0.18 9.18 -17.34
N TRP A 20 0.08 10.46 -17.59
CA TRP A 20 -0.35 11.17 -18.80
C TRP A 20 0.80 11.58 -19.72
N ASP A 21 2.04 11.61 -19.24
CA ASP A 21 3.21 12.09 -19.97
C ASP A 21 4.28 11.01 -20.19
N GLU A 22 4.15 9.82 -19.58
CA GLU A 22 5.06 8.69 -19.83
C GLU A 22 4.89 8.13 -21.24
N GLU A 23 3.65 7.92 -21.68
CA GLU A 23 3.34 7.59 -23.07
C GLU A 23 3.26 8.87 -23.91
N LYS A 24 4.04 8.90 -25.00
CA LYS A 24 4.17 10.05 -25.90
C LYS A 24 3.28 9.95 -27.13
N GLU A 25 2.72 8.77 -27.41
CA GLU A 25 1.77 8.59 -28.49
C GLU A 25 0.49 9.42 -28.25
N GLU A 26 0.10 10.18 -29.27
CA GLU A 26 -1.12 10.99 -29.22
C GLU A 26 -2.38 10.10 -29.23
N GLY A 27 -3.45 10.57 -28.59
CA GLY A 27 -4.74 9.86 -28.57
C GLY A 27 -4.84 8.72 -27.54
N ILE A 28 -3.76 8.36 -26.85
CA ILE A 28 -3.79 7.35 -25.78
C ILE A 28 -4.57 7.85 -24.57
N ILE A 29 -5.46 7.01 -24.03
CA ILE A 29 -6.17 7.24 -22.77
C ILE A 29 -5.56 6.33 -21.69
N PRO A 30 -4.78 6.87 -20.74
CA PRO A 30 -4.09 6.06 -19.74
C PRO A 30 -5.02 5.62 -18.61
N LEU A 31 -5.14 4.31 -18.39
CA LEU A 31 -6.01 3.69 -17.36
C LEU A 31 -5.25 2.72 -16.44
N TRP A 32 -3.94 2.93 -16.24
CA TRP A 32 -3.05 1.90 -15.67
C TRP A 32 -2.52 2.21 -14.25
N VAL A 33 -2.00 3.43 -13.98
CA VAL A 33 -1.44 3.77 -12.67
C VAL A 33 -2.50 4.31 -11.71
N ALA A 34 -2.38 3.95 -10.44
CA ALA A 34 -3.35 4.24 -9.38
C ALA A 34 -3.24 5.66 -8.80
N ASP A 35 -3.28 6.67 -9.65
CA ASP A 35 -3.64 8.04 -9.26
C ASP A 35 -4.95 8.47 -9.96
N MET A 36 -5.62 9.46 -9.37
CA MET A 36 -6.95 9.89 -9.81
C MET A 36 -6.87 11.09 -10.74
N ASP A 37 -7.82 11.19 -11.67
CA ASP A 37 -8.01 12.36 -12.54
C ASP A 37 -9.02 13.36 -11.97
N PHE A 38 -9.15 13.38 -10.63
CA PHE A 38 -10.00 14.32 -9.90
C PHE A 38 -9.13 15.34 -9.15
N PRO A 39 -9.60 16.59 -9.03
CA PRO A 39 -8.95 17.55 -8.13
C PRO A 39 -8.89 17.03 -6.70
N ALA A 40 -7.77 17.28 -6.00
CA ALA A 40 -7.69 17.04 -4.56
C ALA A 40 -8.77 17.85 -3.82
N ALA A 41 -9.26 17.31 -2.69
CA ALA A 41 -10.31 17.95 -1.90
C ALA A 41 -9.95 19.41 -1.55
N PRO A 42 -10.93 20.35 -1.49
CA PRO A 42 -10.67 21.77 -1.24
C PRO A 42 -9.83 22.03 0.02
N ALA A 43 -10.04 21.26 1.09
CA ALA A 43 -9.28 21.38 2.33
C ALA A 43 -7.78 21.08 2.14
N ILE A 44 -7.42 20.13 1.28
CA ILE A 44 -6.02 19.78 0.98
C ILE A 44 -5.37 20.90 0.18
N ARG A 45 -6.06 21.38 -0.86
CA ARG A 45 -5.57 22.48 -1.71
C ARG A 45 -5.32 23.74 -0.91
N LYS A 46 -6.28 24.12 -0.06
CA LYS A 46 -6.14 25.25 0.87
C LYS A 46 -4.95 25.07 1.81
N ALA A 47 -4.76 23.89 2.41
CA ALA A 47 -3.63 23.65 3.30
C ALA A 47 -2.27 23.80 2.59
N VAL A 48 -2.16 23.33 1.34
CA VAL A 48 -0.95 23.51 0.52
C VAL A 48 -0.72 24.98 0.16
N GLU A 49 -1.78 25.69 -0.25
CA GLU A 49 -1.72 27.13 -0.57
C GLU A 49 -1.30 27.96 0.66
N GLU A 50 -1.88 27.70 1.83
CA GLU A 50 -1.49 28.36 3.09
C GLU A 50 -0.04 28.03 3.46
N ARG A 51 0.42 26.78 3.29
CA ARG A 51 1.81 26.43 3.56
C ARG A 51 2.77 27.16 2.62
N ALA A 52 2.41 27.33 1.35
CA ALA A 52 3.22 28.06 0.38
C ALA A 52 3.39 29.55 0.76
N LYS A 53 2.36 30.18 1.34
CA LYS A 53 2.41 31.59 1.80
C LYS A 53 3.45 31.84 2.89
N HIS A 54 3.88 30.83 3.64
CA HIS A 54 4.88 30.98 4.69
C HIS A 54 6.24 31.45 4.15
N GLY A 55 6.58 31.11 2.90
CA GLY A 55 7.81 31.56 2.24
C GLY A 55 9.11 30.90 2.71
N ILE A 56 9.10 30.12 3.81
CA ILE A 56 10.26 29.40 4.34
C ILE A 56 10.02 27.87 4.27
N PHE A 57 10.94 27.15 3.63
CA PHE A 57 10.81 25.71 3.35
C PHE A 57 11.99 24.90 3.92
N GLY A 58 12.44 25.25 5.12
CA GLY A 58 13.48 24.52 5.84
C GLY A 58 12.99 23.23 6.50
N TYR A 59 13.85 22.62 7.31
CA TYR A 59 13.54 21.40 8.06
C TYR A 59 12.29 21.54 8.92
N ALA A 60 11.44 20.51 8.90
CA ALA A 60 10.20 20.44 9.65
C ALA A 60 10.18 19.21 10.56
N ILE A 61 9.60 19.39 11.75
CA ILE A 61 9.19 18.29 12.61
C ILE A 61 7.73 17.93 12.29
N VAL A 62 7.37 16.65 12.45
CA VAL A 62 5.99 16.19 12.30
C VAL A 62 5.22 16.57 13.57
N GLY A 63 4.25 17.47 13.45
CA GLY A 63 3.45 17.94 14.59
C GLY A 63 2.41 16.92 15.06
N ASP A 64 1.92 17.08 16.30
CA ASP A 64 0.95 16.16 16.93
C ASP A 64 -0.36 16.05 16.15
N SER A 65 -0.78 17.11 15.46
CA SER A 65 -1.99 17.12 14.62
C SER A 65 -1.96 16.05 13.51
N TYR A 66 -0.79 15.67 13.01
CA TYR A 66 -0.63 14.56 12.07
C TYR A 66 -1.03 13.23 12.70
N TYR A 67 -0.51 12.94 13.90
CA TYR A 67 -0.78 11.71 14.63
C TYR A 67 -2.24 11.64 15.07
N GLU A 68 -2.79 12.74 15.58
CA GLU A 68 -4.21 12.85 15.94
C GLU A 68 -5.12 12.59 14.73
N ALA A 69 -4.77 13.11 13.55
CA ALA A 69 -5.54 12.87 12.33
C ALA A 69 -5.59 11.38 11.97
N ILE A 70 -4.45 10.67 12.07
CA ILE A 70 -4.37 9.22 11.81
C ILE A 70 -5.18 8.43 12.83
N ILE A 71 -4.94 8.65 14.14
CA ILE A 71 -5.61 7.94 15.23
C ILE A 71 -7.13 8.10 15.10
N ASN A 72 -7.59 9.33 14.87
CA ASN A 72 -9.01 9.61 14.74
C ASN A 72 -9.61 9.04 13.45
N TRP A 73 -8.85 8.99 12.35
CA TRP A 73 -9.30 8.38 11.11
C TRP A 73 -9.54 6.87 11.29
N PHE A 74 -8.56 6.15 11.83
CA PHE A 74 -8.67 4.71 12.07
C PHE A 74 -9.74 4.37 13.09
N LYS A 75 -9.89 5.16 14.16
CA LYS A 75 -10.99 4.99 15.12
C LYS A 75 -12.35 5.11 14.45
N ARG A 76 -12.59 6.16 13.65
CA ARG A 76 -13.90 6.41 13.02
C ARG A 76 -14.21 5.46 11.87
N ARG A 77 -13.22 5.09 11.06
CA ARG A 77 -13.42 4.35 9.80
C ARG A 77 -13.19 2.85 9.92
N HIS A 78 -12.39 2.43 10.89
CA HIS A 78 -11.97 1.04 11.06
C HIS A 78 -12.23 0.51 12.48
N ASN A 79 -12.83 1.32 13.37
CA ASN A 79 -13.04 0.98 14.78
C ASN A 79 -11.75 0.52 15.48
N TRP A 80 -10.61 1.07 15.07
CA TRP A 80 -9.30 0.70 15.60
C TRP A 80 -8.67 1.89 16.34
N GLN A 81 -8.44 1.72 17.64
CA GLN A 81 -7.72 2.68 18.46
C GLN A 81 -6.21 2.40 18.36
N ILE A 82 -5.48 3.30 17.71
CA ILE A 82 -4.02 3.24 17.57
C ILE A 82 -3.39 4.08 18.66
N GLU A 83 -2.33 3.55 19.29
CA GLU A 83 -1.52 4.30 20.25
C GLU A 83 -0.49 5.19 19.53
N ARG A 84 -0.30 6.41 20.00
CA ARG A 84 0.58 7.40 19.34
C ARG A 84 2.00 6.87 19.14
N ASN A 85 2.54 6.16 20.13
CA ASN A 85 3.88 5.59 20.12
C ASN A 85 4.04 4.40 19.16
N SER A 86 2.95 3.86 18.62
CA SER A 86 2.97 2.82 17.58
C SER A 86 3.06 3.37 16.16
N ILE A 87 2.99 4.70 15.98
CA ILE A 87 3.01 5.34 14.65
C ILE A 87 4.43 5.81 14.32
N ILE A 88 5.02 5.21 13.28
CA ILE A 88 6.29 5.66 12.71
C ILE A 88 6.01 6.38 11.40
N TYR A 89 6.44 7.65 11.32
CA TYR A 89 6.32 8.42 10.09
C TYR A 89 7.31 7.91 9.03
N THR A 90 6.81 7.69 7.82
CA THR A 90 7.62 7.35 6.64
C THR A 90 7.18 8.19 5.46
N THR A 91 8.04 8.30 4.43
CA THR A 91 7.74 9.05 3.21
C THR A 91 6.76 8.33 2.27
N GLY A 92 6.41 7.07 2.57
CA GLY A 92 5.45 6.29 1.79
C GLY A 92 5.45 4.81 2.18
N VAL A 93 4.47 4.07 1.66
CA VAL A 93 4.28 2.64 1.94
C VAL A 93 5.44 1.79 1.39
N ILE A 94 5.93 2.07 0.18
CA ILE A 94 7.03 1.28 -0.43
C ILE A 94 8.35 1.42 0.33
N PRO A 95 8.80 2.64 0.72
CA PRO A 95 9.91 2.79 1.65
C PRO A 95 9.69 2.04 2.99
N ALA A 96 8.47 2.07 3.54
CA ALA A 96 8.16 1.35 4.77
C ALA A 96 8.29 -0.18 4.61
N ILE A 97 7.72 -0.75 3.54
CA ILE A 97 7.84 -2.19 3.24
C ILE A 97 9.32 -2.59 3.10
N SER A 98 10.10 -1.81 2.34
CA SER A 98 11.53 -2.08 2.14
C SER A 98 12.30 -2.06 3.48
N ALA A 99 11.99 -1.10 4.35
CA ALA A 99 12.57 -1.03 5.69
C ALA A 99 12.14 -2.19 6.58
N SER A 100 10.87 -2.60 6.54
CA SER A 100 10.33 -3.74 7.28
C SER A 100 10.99 -5.06 6.86
N ILE A 101 11.13 -5.32 5.55
CA ILE A 101 11.82 -6.52 5.04
C ILE A 101 13.26 -6.54 5.56
N LYS A 102 13.97 -5.42 5.44
CA LYS A 102 15.36 -5.32 5.91
C LYS A 102 15.50 -5.53 7.43
N ALA A 103 14.49 -5.15 8.21
CA ALA A 103 14.50 -5.28 9.66
C ALA A 103 14.09 -6.67 10.15
N LEU A 104 13.32 -7.42 9.36
CA LEU A 104 12.65 -8.65 9.78
C LEU A 104 13.18 -9.91 9.08
N ALA A 105 13.96 -9.79 8.00
CA ALA A 105 14.48 -10.92 7.24
C ALA A 105 15.99 -10.78 6.96
N MET A 106 16.64 -11.92 6.72
CA MET A 106 18.08 -12.06 6.43
C MET A 106 18.31 -12.53 4.97
N PRO A 107 19.33 -12.01 4.25
CA PRO A 107 19.57 -12.37 2.86
C PRO A 107 19.59 -13.89 2.63
N GLY A 108 18.85 -14.34 1.61
CA GLY A 108 18.65 -15.76 1.31
C GLY A 108 17.39 -16.39 1.94
N GLU A 109 16.71 -15.71 2.87
CA GLU A 109 15.39 -16.10 3.36
C GLU A 109 14.29 -15.79 2.34
N ASN A 110 13.14 -16.43 2.53
CA ASN A 110 11.96 -16.33 1.70
C ASN A 110 10.99 -15.28 2.27
N VAL A 111 10.53 -14.37 1.41
CA VAL A 111 9.36 -13.52 1.68
C VAL A 111 8.18 -14.08 0.89
N LEU A 112 7.16 -14.54 1.61
CA LEU A 112 5.92 -15.05 1.05
C LEU A 112 5.03 -13.89 0.56
N ILE A 113 4.53 -14.00 -0.67
CA ILE A 113 3.55 -13.08 -1.27
C ILE A 113 2.43 -13.87 -1.94
N GLN A 114 1.22 -13.31 -1.98
CA GLN A 114 0.08 -13.94 -2.64
C GLN A 114 -0.13 -13.40 -4.05
N THR A 115 0.06 -14.21 -5.10
CA THR A 115 0.09 -13.71 -6.49
C THR A 115 -1.22 -13.96 -7.25
N PRO A 116 -1.59 -13.12 -8.24
CA PRO A 116 -0.91 -11.89 -8.66
C PRO A 116 -1.02 -10.78 -7.60
N VAL A 117 0.01 -9.95 -7.47
CA VAL A 117 0.07 -8.83 -6.51
C VAL A 117 0.76 -7.61 -7.10
N TYR A 118 0.67 -6.48 -6.41
CA TYR A 118 1.35 -5.24 -6.75
C TYR A 118 2.85 -5.44 -7.04
N ASN A 119 3.28 -4.97 -8.21
CA ASN A 119 4.60 -5.23 -8.77
C ASN A 119 5.78 -4.77 -7.88
N CYS A 120 5.63 -3.69 -7.12
CA CYS A 120 6.71 -3.20 -6.25
C CYS A 120 7.07 -4.15 -5.10
N PHE A 121 6.24 -5.16 -4.79
CA PHE A 121 6.60 -6.19 -3.81
C PHE A 121 7.84 -6.95 -4.28
N TYR A 122 7.90 -7.32 -5.56
CA TYR A 122 9.04 -8.04 -6.14
C TYR A 122 10.35 -7.26 -6.01
N SER A 123 10.34 -5.96 -6.31
CA SER A 123 11.54 -5.13 -6.21
C SER A 123 11.95 -4.88 -4.77
N CYS A 124 11.00 -4.67 -3.86
CA CYS A 124 11.29 -4.53 -2.43
C CYS A 124 11.97 -5.77 -1.84
N ILE A 125 11.54 -6.97 -2.24
CA ILE A 125 12.11 -8.24 -1.77
C ILE A 125 13.50 -8.46 -2.39
N ARG A 126 13.62 -8.39 -3.73
CA ARG A 126 14.89 -8.65 -4.44
C ARG A 126 16.00 -7.69 -4.04
N ASN A 127 15.68 -6.42 -3.85
CA ASN A 127 16.67 -5.40 -3.51
C ASN A 127 17.30 -5.60 -2.11
N GLN A 128 16.69 -6.43 -1.26
CA GLN A 128 17.24 -6.80 0.05
C GLN A 128 17.99 -8.15 0.02
N GLY A 129 18.11 -8.80 -1.14
CA GLY A 129 18.77 -10.11 -1.26
C GLY A 129 17.91 -11.29 -0.79
N MET A 130 16.60 -11.09 -0.65
CA MET A 130 15.64 -12.13 -0.26
C MET A 130 15.12 -12.88 -1.49
N GLN A 131 14.64 -14.11 -1.25
CA GLN A 131 13.93 -14.90 -2.23
C GLN A 131 12.44 -14.59 -2.18
N ILE A 132 11.80 -14.56 -3.36
CA ILE A 132 10.35 -14.40 -3.45
C ILE A 132 9.74 -15.79 -3.43
N LEU A 133 8.88 -16.05 -2.45
CA LEU A 133 8.06 -17.24 -2.40
C LEU A 133 6.63 -16.86 -2.73
N GLU A 134 6.11 -17.36 -3.86
CA GLU A 134 4.76 -17.00 -4.31
C GLU A 134 3.75 -18.04 -3.81
N ASN A 135 2.63 -17.62 -3.24
CA ASN A 135 1.41 -18.42 -3.04
C ASN A 135 0.35 -17.94 -4.05
N PRO A 136 0.24 -18.58 -5.23
CA PRO A 136 -0.73 -18.14 -6.24
C PRO A 136 -2.16 -18.30 -5.76
N LEU A 137 -2.91 -17.20 -5.78
CA LEU A 137 -4.34 -17.19 -5.51
C LEU A 137 -5.08 -17.96 -6.60
N LYS A 138 -6.07 -18.74 -6.17
CA LYS A 138 -6.96 -19.48 -7.07
C LYS A 138 -8.09 -18.57 -7.51
N ARG A 139 -8.38 -18.56 -8.81
CA ARG A 139 -9.57 -17.88 -9.32
C ARG A 139 -10.78 -18.78 -9.12
N GLU A 140 -11.78 -18.27 -8.40
CA GLU A 140 -13.07 -18.94 -8.22
C GLU A 140 -14.18 -18.01 -8.70
N GLY A 141 -14.78 -18.36 -9.85
CA GLY A 141 -15.75 -17.52 -10.53
C GLY A 141 -15.20 -16.11 -10.83
N ASN A 142 -15.81 -15.12 -10.19
CA ASN A 142 -15.47 -13.70 -10.36
C ASN A 142 -14.53 -13.16 -9.27
N THR A 143 -13.96 -14.03 -8.43
CA THR A 143 -13.08 -13.61 -7.34
C THR A 143 -11.83 -14.49 -7.23
N TYR A 144 -11.00 -14.17 -6.23
CA TYR A 144 -9.79 -14.89 -5.88
C TYR A 144 -9.90 -15.42 -4.45
N VAL A 145 -9.40 -16.64 -4.24
CA VAL A 145 -9.33 -17.29 -2.93
C VAL A 145 -7.91 -17.80 -2.68
N VAL A 146 -7.59 -17.98 -1.40
CA VAL A 146 -6.30 -18.50 -0.97
C VAL A 146 -6.26 -20.02 -1.16
N ASP A 147 -5.15 -20.54 -1.69
CA ASP A 147 -4.85 -21.96 -1.54
C ASP A 147 -4.27 -22.21 -0.15
N TRP A 148 -5.13 -22.56 0.81
CA TRP A 148 -4.71 -22.73 2.21
C TRP A 148 -3.70 -23.84 2.43
N HIS A 149 -3.80 -24.94 1.67
CA HIS A 149 -2.85 -26.04 1.78
C HIS A 149 -1.45 -25.61 1.33
N ASP A 150 -1.38 -24.92 0.18
CA ASP A 150 -0.12 -24.38 -0.34
C ASP A 150 0.43 -23.24 0.53
N PHE A 151 -0.44 -22.38 1.07
CA PHE A 151 -0.06 -21.30 1.98
C PHE A 151 0.58 -21.85 3.24
N GLU A 152 -0.07 -22.80 3.93
CA GLU A 152 0.47 -23.43 5.14
C GLU A 152 1.77 -24.20 4.86
N LYS A 153 1.82 -24.94 3.75
CA LYS A 153 3.06 -25.62 3.32
C LYS A 153 4.22 -24.64 3.14
N LYS A 154 3.97 -23.46 2.57
CA LYS A 154 5.00 -22.42 2.35
C LYS A 154 5.41 -21.71 3.62
N CYS A 155 4.46 -21.44 4.52
CA CYS A 155 4.77 -20.95 5.86
C CYS A 155 5.59 -21.95 6.68
N SER A 156 5.41 -23.26 6.47
CA SER A 156 6.17 -24.30 7.19
C SER A 156 7.63 -24.47 6.76
N ASP A 157 8.06 -23.81 5.68
CA ASP A 157 9.49 -23.78 5.29
C ASP A 157 10.26 -22.91 6.29
N GLU A 158 11.28 -23.46 6.93
CA GLU A 158 12.14 -22.77 7.91
C GLU A 158 12.79 -21.49 7.35
N LYS A 159 12.89 -21.36 6.02
CA LYS A 159 13.39 -20.14 5.37
C LYS A 159 12.32 -19.07 5.16
N THR A 160 11.04 -19.36 5.35
CA THR A 160 9.95 -18.39 5.21
C THR A 160 9.81 -17.60 6.50
N THR A 161 10.41 -16.40 6.52
CA THR A 161 10.48 -15.55 7.73
C THR A 161 9.55 -14.34 7.67
N LEU A 162 8.93 -14.08 6.52
CA LEU A 162 8.03 -12.95 6.37
C LEU A 162 6.91 -13.26 5.38
N PHE A 163 5.68 -12.94 5.77
CA PHE A 163 4.54 -12.87 4.86
C PHE A 163 4.14 -11.40 4.62
N LEU A 164 4.22 -10.96 3.36
CA LEU A 164 3.81 -9.61 2.97
C LEU A 164 2.39 -9.63 2.39
N LEU A 165 1.42 -9.30 3.24
CA LEU A 165 -0.01 -9.25 2.90
C LEU A 165 -0.38 -7.96 2.14
N CYS A 166 -1.24 -8.09 1.12
CA CYS A 166 -1.91 -6.96 0.46
C CYS A 166 -3.41 -6.98 0.81
N ASN A 167 -3.89 -5.96 1.53
CA ASN A 167 -5.30 -5.86 1.94
C ASN A 167 -5.81 -4.40 1.91
N PRO A 168 -6.75 -4.04 1.02
CA PRO A 168 -7.32 -4.86 -0.06
C PRO A 168 -6.27 -5.31 -1.08
N HIS A 169 -6.46 -6.50 -1.64
CA HIS A 169 -5.51 -7.13 -2.54
C HIS A 169 -5.52 -6.47 -3.93
N ASN A 170 -4.40 -5.86 -4.32
CA ASN A 170 -4.18 -5.31 -5.66
C ASN A 170 -3.34 -6.30 -6.47
N PRO A 171 -3.77 -6.79 -7.66
CA PRO A 171 -4.85 -6.26 -8.52
C PRO A 171 -6.20 -6.98 -8.42
N ALA A 172 -6.33 -8.00 -7.58
CA ALA A 172 -7.55 -8.81 -7.49
C ALA A 172 -8.81 -8.04 -7.05
N GLY A 173 -8.65 -6.84 -6.46
CA GLY A 173 -9.75 -6.08 -5.87
C GLY A 173 -10.37 -6.80 -4.67
N ARG A 174 -9.61 -7.68 -4.00
CA ARG A 174 -10.13 -8.55 -2.95
C ARG A 174 -10.07 -7.85 -1.60
N VAL A 175 -11.23 -7.70 -0.96
CA VAL A 175 -11.31 -7.36 0.46
C VAL A 175 -11.43 -8.66 1.23
N TRP A 176 -10.36 -9.03 1.95
CA TRP A 176 -10.32 -10.26 2.75
C TRP A 176 -11.31 -10.17 3.91
N THR A 177 -12.01 -11.27 4.16
CA THR A 177 -12.90 -11.40 5.31
C THR A 177 -12.09 -11.53 6.61
N LYS A 178 -12.75 -11.28 7.74
CA LYS A 178 -12.14 -11.45 9.06
C LYS A 178 -11.61 -12.87 9.27
N ASP A 179 -12.35 -13.88 8.82
CA ASP A 179 -11.99 -15.28 9.00
C ASP A 179 -10.78 -15.67 8.12
N GLU A 180 -10.72 -15.19 6.88
CA GLU A 180 -9.54 -15.37 6.02
C GLU A 180 -8.29 -14.73 6.65
N LEU A 181 -8.41 -13.50 7.17
CA LEU A 181 -7.28 -12.82 7.84
C LEU A 181 -6.85 -13.53 9.14
N ALA A 182 -7.81 -14.04 9.92
CA ALA A 182 -7.54 -14.83 11.12
C ALA A 182 -6.82 -16.13 10.77
N GLN A 183 -7.26 -16.83 9.72
CA GLN A 183 -6.63 -18.07 9.26
C GLN A 183 -5.19 -17.83 8.77
N MET A 184 -4.93 -16.74 8.03
CA MET A 184 -3.56 -16.36 7.66
C MET A 184 -2.69 -16.15 8.91
N ASN A 185 -3.18 -15.37 9.87
CA ASN A 185 -2.49 -15.10 11.13
C ASN A 185 -2.19 -16.40 11.90
N ASP A 186 -3.19 -17.27 12.06
CA ASP A 186 -3.04 -18.52 12.81
C ASP A 186 -2.02 -19.46 12.17
N ILE A 187 -1.93 -19.48 10.84
CA ILE A 187 -0.92 -20.25 10.11
C ILE A 187 0.47 -19.63 10.34
N CYS A 188 0.63 -18.31 10.19
CA CYS A 188 1.91 -17.64 10.45
C CYS A 188 2.39 -17.88 11.89
N MET A 189 1.50 -17.71 12.88
CA MET A 189 1.84 -17.91 14.29
C MET A 189 2.25 -19.36 14.63
N ARG A 190 1.83 -20.36 13.85
CA ARG A 190 2.28 -21.75 14.04
C ARG A 190 3.71 -22.00 13.54
N HIS A 191 4.21 -21.19 12.62
CA HIS A 191 5.48 -21.42 11.92
C HIS A 191 6.56 -20.35 12.17
N ASN A 192 6.22 -19.29 12.93
CA ASN A 192 7.08 -18.14 13.25
C ASN A 192 7.48 -17.32 12.01
#